data_AF-A0A5N3UXE8-F1
#
_entry.id   AF-A0A5N3UXE8-F1
#
_cell.length_a   1.000
_cell.length_b   1.000
_cell.length_c   1.000
_cell.angle_alpha   90.00
_cell.angle_beta   90.00
_cell.angle_gamma   90.00
#
_symmetry.space_group_name_H-M   'P 1'
#
loop_
_entity.id
_entity.type
_entity.pdbx_description
1 polymer ?
#
loop_
_entity_poly.entity_id
_entity_poly.type
_entity_poly.pdbx_seq_one_letter_code
_entity_poly.pdbx_strand_id
1 'polypeptide(L)'
;MPSNHLILCHPLLFLLSIFPSISVFSRELVLHVRWPKYWSFSFSINKNCTNIVLSHTALERTNMVVTLMCVGAARSGNLTFMVGGVEEEFAAAQELLGCMGSNVVYCGAVGTGQAAKICNNLLLAISMIGTAEAMNLGIRLGLDPKLLAKILNMSSGRCWSSDTYNPVPGVMDGVPSANNYQGGFGTTLMAKDLGLAQDSATSTKTPILLGSQAHQIYRMMCAKGYSKKDFSSVFQFLREEETF
;
A
#
# COMPACT_ATOMS: atom_id res chain seq x y z
N MET A 1 21.82 -24.40 43.52
CA MET A 1 22.26 -25.49 42.62
C MET A 1 21.45 -26.72 42.98
N PRO A 2 20.82 -27.44 42.03
CA PRO A 2 21.39 -28.03 40.80
C PRO A 2 20.61 -27.59 39.54
N SER A 3 20.87 -28.01 38.30
CA SER A 3 22.06 -28.42 37.54
C SER A 3 21.60 -28.50 36.08
N ASN A 4 22.41 -28.00 35.16
CA ASN A 4 22.20 -28.01 33.71
C ASN A 4 22.09 -29.44 33.16
N HIS A 5 21.17 -29.68 32.24
CA HIS A 5 21.39 -30.65 31.15
C HIS A 5 20.92 -30.07 29.81
N LEU A 6 21.91 -29.70 29.00
CA LEU A 6 21.84 -29.59 27.55
C LEU A 6 21.59 -30.98 26.96
N ILE A 7 20.67 -31.09 25.99
CA ILE A 7 20.67 -32.19 25.03
C ILE A 7 20.81 -31.57 23.63
N LEU A 8 21.99 -31.78 23.06
CA LEU A 8 22.34 -31.55 21.67
C LEU A 8 21.99 -32.81 20.87
N CYS A 9 21.21 -32.67 19.78
CA CYS A 9 21.21 -33.67 18.71
C CYS A 9 20.94 -33.02 17.35
N HIS A 10 21.99 -33.01 16.54
CA HIS A 10 22.03 -32.98 15.08
C HIS A 10 23.06 -34.06 14.68
N PRO A 11 23.18 -34.54 13.42
CA PRO A 11 22.42 -34.25 12.18
C PRO A 11 22.07 -35.54 11.37
N LEU A 12 21.30 -35.45 10.26
CA LEU A 12 21.59 -36.12 8.95
C LEU A 12 20.43 -36.03 7.92
N LEU A 13 20.75 -35.33 6.82
CA LEU A 13 20.48 -35.53 5.39
C LEU A 13 19.08 -35.86 4.79
N PHE A 14 18.72 -34.98 3.83
CA PHE A 14 17.98 -35.14 2.55
C PHE A 14 16.55 -35.71 2.53
N LEU A 15 15.59 -34.87 2.09
CA LEU A 15 14.93 -35.01 0.78
C LEU A 15 14.09 -33.76 0.44
N LEU A 16 14.14 -33.35 -0.82
CA LEU A 16 13.32 -32.31 -1.44
C LEU A 16 11.82 -32.63 -1.29
N SER A 17 11.00 -31.62 -0.94
CA SER A 17 9.61 -31.44 -1.40
C SER A 17 9.13 -30.03 -1.05
N ILE A 18 8.96 -29.20 -2.07
CA ILE A 18 8.37 -27.85 -1.99
C ILE A 18 6.87 -28.00 -1.83
N PHE A 19 6.35 -27.95 -0.60
CA PHE A 19 4.98 -27.56 -0.25
C PHE A 19 4.97 -27.26 1.26
N PRO A 20 4.47 -26.11 1.75
CA PRO A 20 4.32 -25.92 3.19
C PRO A 20 3.14 -26.77 3.69
N SER A 21 3.45 -27.80 4.47
CA SER A 21 2.49 -28.59 5.24
C SER A 21 1.89 -27.74 6.36
N ILE A 22 0.56 -27.68 6.45
CA ILE A 22 -0.17 -27.14 7.60
C ILE A 22 -0.32 -28.30 8.60
N SER A 23 0.38 -28.25 9.72
CA SER A 23 0.16 -29.17 10.84
C SER A 23 -0.41 -28.39 12.03
N VAL A 24 -1.67 -28.67 12.35
CA VAL A 24 -2.39 -28.13 13.51
C VAL A 24 -2.24 -29.11 14.67
N PHE A 25 -1.51 -28.74 15.72
CA PHE A 25 -1.51 -29.49 16.98
C PHE A 25 -2.34 -28.74 18.02
N SER A 26 -3.36 -29.43 18.52
CA SER A 26 -4.21 -28.97 19.61
C SER A 26 -3.58 -29.34 20.95
N ARG A 27 -3.20 -28.30 21.69
CA ARG A 27 -3.08 -28.15 23.16
C ARG A 27 -1.90 -27.21 23.42
N GLU A 28 -2.22 -26.05 24.02
CA GLU A 28 -1.37 -24.86 24.24
C GLU A 28 -1.42 -23.83 23.09
N LEU A 29 -2.19 -22.76 23.34
CA LEU A 29 -2.50 -21.66 22.42
C LEU A 29 -1.27 -20.76 22.17
N VAL A 30 -0.44 -21.10 21.20
CA VAL A 30 0.46 -20.15 20.52
C VAL A 30 0.45 -20.44 19.02
N LEU A 31 -0.15 -19.55 18.24
CA LEU A 31 -0.14 -19.62 16.77
C LEU A 31 0.88 -18.60 16.24
N HIS A 32 2.11 -19.05 16.04
CA HIS A 32 3.12 -18.27 15.31
C HIS A 32 2.98 -18.52 13.82
N VAL A 33 2.25 -17.64 13.12
CA VAL A 33 2.31 -17.56 11.66
C VAL A 33 3.43 -16.60 11.29
N ARG A 34 4.62 -17.13 11.03
CA ARG A 34 5.75 -16.38 10.46
C ARG A 34 5.65 -16.36 8.94
N TRP A 35 5.21 -15.23 8.37
CA TRP A 35 5.63 -14.83 7.03
C TRP A 35 6.88 -13.95 7.15
N PRO A 36 7.96 -14.18 6.38
CA PRO A 36 9.26 -13.66 6.79
C PRO A 36 9.42 -12.13 6.77
N LYS A 37 8.52 -11.33 6.16
CA LYS A 37 8.83 -9.90 5.88
C LYS A 37 7.69 -8.86 5.87
N TYR A 38 6.42 -9.18 6.13
CA TYR A 38 5.33 -8.24 5.86
C TYR A 38 4.48 -7.91 7.10
N TRP A 39 4.39 -6.61 7.42
CA TRP A 39 3.63 -6.07 8.55
C TRP A 39 2.12 -6.33 8.38
N SER A 40 1.52 -6.98 9.37
CA SER A 40 0.07 -6.99 9.61
C SER A 40 -0.29 -5.84 10.56
N PHE A 41 -1.41 -5.14 10.31
CA PHE A 41 -1.96 -4.19 11.27
C PHE A 41 -3.19 -4.80 11.92
N SER A 42 -3.18 -4.89 13.25
CA SER A 42 -4.33 -5.29 14.04
C SER A 42 -4.85 -4.12 14.86
N PHE A 43 -6.17 -3.91 14.83
CA PHE A 43 -6.87 -2.89 15.61
C PHE A 43 -7.48 -3.52 16.86
N SER A 44 -7.55 -2.75 17.96
CA SER A 44 -8.36 -3.07 19.12
C SER A 44 -9.30 -1.90 19.39
N ILE A 45 -10.61 -2.16 19.26
CA ILE A 45 -11.67 -1.15 19.40
C ILE A 45 -12.64 -1.66 20.47
N ASN A 46 -12.90 -0.83 21.48
CA ASN A 46 -13.93 -1.10 22.48
C ASN A 46 -15.32 -0.90 21.85
N LYS A 47 -16.33 -1.69 22.24
CA LYS A 47 -17.73 -1.64 21.76
C LYS A 47 -18.35 -0.24 21.74
N ASN A 48 -17.82 0.70 22.52
CA ASN A 48 -18.32 2.07 22.60
C ASN A 48 -17.51 3.09 21.78
N CYS A 49 -16.59 2.65 20.90
CA CYS A 49 -15.73 3.48 20.02
C CYS A 49 -15.07 4.72 20.70
N THR A 50 -14.83 4.65 22.00
CA THR A 50 -14.44 5.79 22.85
C THR A 50 -12.94 5.92 23.04
N ASN A 51 -12.16 4.86 22.76
CA ASN A 51 -10.70 4.86 22.76
C ASN A 51 -10.20 3.93 21.65
N ILE A 52 -9.46 4.49 20.67
CA ILE A 52 -8.78 3.74 19.61
C ILE A 52 -7.31 3.61 20.04
N VAL A 53 -6.91 2.42 20.51
CA VAL A 53 -5.53 2.16 20.92
C VAL A 53 -4.91 1.15 19.96
N LEU A 54 -3.78 1.52 19.38
CA LEU A 54 -2.90 0.63 18.61
C LEU A 54 -2.40 -0.48 19.55
N SER A 55 -3.10 -1.62 19.56
CA SER A 55 -2.68 -2.79 20.34
C SER A 55 -3.13 -4.09 19.67
N HIS A 56 -2.30 -5.11 19.84
CA HIS A 56 -2.19 -6.31 19.01
C HIS A 56 -3.39 -7.29 19.07
N THR A 57 -4.46 -7.00 19.82
CA THR A 57 -5.24 -8.07 20.49
C THR A 57 -6.74 -8.23 20.16
N ALA A 58 -7.37 -7.52 19.20
CA ALA A 58 -8.82 -7.73 18.95
C ALA A 58 -9.18 -8.48 17.66
N LEU A 59 -8.30 -8.58 16.67
CA LEU A 59 -8.56 -9.33 15.42
C LEU A 59 -8.20 -10.82 15.51
N GLU A 60 -7.63 -11.30 16.62
CA GLU A 60 -7.31 -12.74 16.77
C GLU A 60 -8.56 -13.63 16.92
N ARG A 61 -9.74 -13.04 17.17
CA ARG A 61 -11.00 -13.79 17.27
C ARG A 61 -11.76 -13.91 15.96
N THR A 62 -11.38 -13.15 14.92
CA THR A 62 -12.02 -13.19 13.61
C THR A 62 -10.95 -13.57 12.57
N ASN A 63 -11.22 -14.54 11.69
CA ASN A 63 -10.28 -14.94 10.64
C ASN A 63 -10.26 -13.89 9.50
N MET A 64 -9.93 -12.63 9.82
CA MET A 64 -9.95 -11.51 8.90
C MET A 64 -8.60 -10.79 8.82
N VAL A 65 -8.21 -10.45 7.59
CA VAL A 65 -7.06 -9.60 7.29
C VAL A 65 -7.56 -8.28 6.73
N VAL A 66 -7.22 -7.20 7.42
CA VAL A 66 -7.68 -5.84 7.13
C VAL A 66 -6.57 -5.04 6.45
N THR A 67 -6.89 -4.35 5.35
CA THR A 67 -5.98 -3.44 4.64
C THR A 67 -6.57 -2.04 4.56
N LEU A 68 -5.74 -1.02 4.71
CA LEU A 68 -6.15 0.39 4.75
C LEU A 68 -5.71 1.15 3.49
N MET A 69 -6.53 2.10 3.06
CA MET A 69 -6.17 3.09 2.06
C MET A 69 -6.03 4.49 2.68
N CYS A 70 -4.88 5.15 2.42
CA CYS A 70 -4.54 6.53 2.77
C CYS A 70 -4.46 6.89 4.27
N VAL A 71 -3.23 7.09 4.77
CA VAL A 71 -2.97 7.56 6.15
C VAL A 71 -3.53 8.96 6.41
N GLY A 72 -3.66 9.81 5.38
CA GLY A 72 -4.20 11.17 5.51
C GLY A 72 -5.67 11.22 5.96
N ALA A 73 -6.46 10.19 5.62
CA ALA A 73 -7.87 10.10 6.02
C ALA A 73 -8.07 9.56 7.45
N ALA A 74 -7.00 9.10 8.11
CA ALA A 74 -7.09 8.51 9.44
C ALA A 74 -7.58 9.50 10.50
N ARG A 75 -7.16 10.77 10.41
CA ARG A 75 -7.59 11.80 11.38
C ARG A 75 -9.05 12.20 11.23
N SER A 76 -9.62 12.05 10.03
CA SER A 76 -11.01 12.44 9.74
C SER A 76 -12.00 11.27 9.80
N GLY A 77 -11.56 10.07 10.18
CA GLY A 77 -12.42 8.88 10.23
C GLY A 77 -12.94 8.44 8.86
N ASN A 78 -12.27 8.84 7.77
CA ASN A 78 -12.72 8.62 6.40
C ASN A 78 -11.90 7.56 5.68
N LEU A 79 -11.30 6.62 6.42
CA LEU A 79 -10.53 5.53 5.85
C LEU A 79 -11.41 4.62 4.99
N THR A 80 -10.79 4.04 3.96
CA THR A 80 -11.36 2.90 3.24
C THR A 80 -10.65 1.63 3.69
N PHE A 81 -11.44 0.66 4.13
CA PHE A 81 -10.98 -0.66 4.54
C PHE A 81 -11.31 -1.69 3.47
N MET A 82 -10.30 -2.44 3.05
CA MET A 82 -10.43 -3.59 2.16
C MET A 82 -10.17 -4.85 2.99
N VAL A 83 -11.22 -5.65 3.19
CA VAL A 83 -11.22 -6.73 4.19
C VAL A 83 -11.34 -8.08 3.50
N GLY A 84 -10.38 -8.97 3.71
CA GLY A 84 -10.46 -10.36 3.26
C GLY A 84 -10.56 -11.32 4.45
N GLY A 85 -11.46 -12.30 4.41
CA GLY A 85 -11.68 -13.22 5.52
C GLY A 85 -12.83 -14.19 5.27
N VAL A 86 -13.31 -14.78 6.35
CA VAL A 86 -14.56 -15.56 6.39
C VAL A 86 -15.74 -14.58 6.30
N GLU A 87 -16.72 -14.83 5.43
CA GLU A 87 -17.79 -13.87 5.12
C GLU A 87 -18.69 -13.60 6.33
N GLU A 88 -18.96 -14.65 7.12
CA GLU A 88 -19.78 -14.59 8.32
C GLU A 88 -19.20 -13.64 9.39
N GLU A 89 -17.88 -13.44 9.39
CA GLU A 89 -17.18 -12.54 10.32
C GLU A 89 -17.17 -11.07 9.84
N PHE A 90 -17.54 -10.81 8.58
CA PHE A 90 -17.44 -9.47 7.99
C PHE A 90 -18.35 -8.46 8.68
N ALA A 91 -19.56 -8.85 9.09
CA ALA A 91 -20.50 -7.94 9.75
C ALA A 91 -19.92 -7.37 11.06
N ALA A 92 -19.27 -8.23 11.86
CA ALA A 92 -18.61 -7.82 13.10
C ALA A 92 -17.40 -6.91 12.82
N ALA A 93 -16.60 -7.22 11.79
CA ALA A 93 -15.51 -6.35 11.39
C ALA A 93 -16.02 -5.00 10.85
N GLN A 94 -17.12 -4.97 10.09
CA GLN A 94 -17.69 -3.76 9.54
C GLN A 94 -18.16 -2.79 10.63
N GLU A 95 -18.82 -3.28 11.67
CA GLU A 95 -19.25 -2.46 12.81
C GLU A 95 -18.07 -1.74 13.47
N LEU A 96 -16.97 -2.47 13.70
CA LEU A 96 -15.76 -1.94 14.32
C LEU A 96 -15.01 -0.97 13.39
N LEU A 97 -14.79 -1.37 12.14
CA LEU A 97 -14.02 -0.59 11.17
C LEU A 97 -14.77 0.66 10.71
N GLY A 98 -16.11 0.65 10.74
CA GLY A 98 -16.96 1.80 10.44
C GLY A 98 -16.76 2.98 11.40
N CYS A 99 -16.27 2.75 12.62
CA CYS A 99 -15.90 3.85 13.52
C CYS A 99 -14.66 4.64 13.07
N MET A 100 -13.85 4.09 12.16
CA MET A 100 -12.62 4.71 11.66
C MET A 100 -12.66 5.04 10.17
N GLY A 101 -13.65 4.52 9.45
CA GLY A 101 -13.71 4.56 8.00
C GLY A 101 -15.09 4.84 7.45
N SER A 102 -15.13 5.61 6.39
CA SER A 102 -16.34 5.90 5.64
C SER A 102 -16.76 4.73 4.73
N ASN A 103 -15.81 3.84 4.41
CA ASN A 103 -16.04 2.71 3.52
C ASN A 103 -15.37 1.46 4.07
N VAL A 104 -16.13 0.38 4.24
CA VAL A 104 -15.63 -0.95 4.60
C VAL A 104 -16.12 -1.93 3.54
N VAL A 105 -15.19 -2.53 2.80
CA VAL A 105 -15.49 -3.36 1.62
C VAL A 105 -15.01 -4.79 1.89
N TYR A 106 -15.92 -5.74 1.77
CA TYR A 106 -15.57 -7.16 1.76
C TYR A 106 -14.98 -7.54 0.40
N CYS A 107 -13.78 -8.11 0.41
CA CYS A 107 -13.04 -8.47 -0.80
C CYS A 107 -13.05 -9.99 -1.06
N GLY A 108 -13.67 -10.81 -0.20
CA GLY A 108 -13.67 -12.27 -0.29
C GLY A 108 -12.72 -12.92 0.72
N ALA A 109 -12.13 -14.05 0.34
CA ALA A 109 -11.29 -14.88 1.22
C ALA A 109 -10.06 -14.14 1.79
N VAL A 110 -9.41 -14.73 2.79
CA VAL A 110 -8.18 -14.20 3.39
C VAL A 110 -7.14 -13.85 2.30
N GLY A 111 -6.62 -12.62 2.35
CA GLY A 111 -5.62 -12.10 1.41
C GLY A 111 -6.18 -11.26 0.26
N THR A 112 -7.47 -11.35 -0.07
CA THR A 112 -8.06 -10.58 -1.19
C THR A 112 -8.10 -9.07 -0.93
N GLY A 113 -8.24 -8.63 0.33
CA GLY A 113 -8.13 -7.21 0.68
C GLY A 113 -6.74 -6.62 0.39
N GLN A 114 -5.69 -7.41 0.61
CA GLN A 114 -4.32 -7.03 0.26
C GLN A 114 -4.13 -7.00 -1.26
N ALA A 115 -4.67 -8.01 -1.97
CA ALA A 115 -4.64 -8.04 -3.43
C ALA A 115 -5.33 -6.81 -4.04
N ALA A 116 -6.51 -6.44 -3.54
CA ALA A 116 -7.24 -5.25 -3.98
C ALA A 116 -6.40 -3.97 -3.77
N LYS A 117 -5.78 -3.82 -2.59
CA LYS A 117 -4.92 -2.68 -2.28
C LYS A 117 -3.71 -2.59 -3.20
N ILE A 118 -3.03 -3.72 -3.43
CA ILE A 118 -1.85 -3.82 -4.30
C ILE A 118 -2.23 -3.42 -5.74
N CYS A 119 -3.32 -3.97 -6.29
CA CYS A 119 -3.80 -3.62 -7.63
C CYS A 119 -4.16 -2.13 -7.74
N ASN A 120 -4.84 -1.57 -6.73
CA ASN A 120 -5.16 -0.15 -6.71
C ASN A 120 -3.90 0.73 -6.71
N ASN A 121 -2.91 0.41 -5.87
CA ASN A 121 -1.68 1.19 -5.78
C ASN A 121 -0.78 1.02 -7.01
N LEU A 122 -0.81 -0.14 -7.66
CA LEU A 122 -0.19 -0.36 -8.96
C LEU A 122 -0.76 0.59 -10.02
N LEU A 123 -2.08 0.66 -10.14
CA LEU A 123 -2.75 1.56 -11.08
C LEU A 123 -2.48 3.03 -10.74
N LEU A 124 -2.56 3.40 -9.46
CA LEU A 124 -2.25 4.75 -8.98
C LEU A 124 -0.83 5.19 -9.38
N ALA A 125 0.16 4.34 -9.20
CA ALA A 125 1.54 4.62 -9.55
C ALA A 125 1.71 4.87 -11.06
N ILE A 126 1.13 3.99 -11.89
CA ILE A 126 1.16 4.12 -13.35
C ILE A 126 0.51 5.44 -13.79
N SER A 127 -0.70 5.73 -13.30
CA SER A 127 -1.42 6.95 -13.65
C SER A 127 -0.73 8.22 -13.13
N MET A 128 -0.09 8.19 -11.96
CA MET A 128 0.67 9.34 -11.45
C MET A 128 1.91 9.63 -12.30
N ILE A 129 2.66 8.59 -12.68
CA ILE A 129 3.79 8.74 -13.61
C ILE A 129 3.30 9.26 -14.96
N GLY A 130 2.25 8.66 -15.53
CA GLY A 130 1.67 9.12 -16.80
C GLY A 130 1.16 10.57 -16.75
N THR A 131 0.56 10.99 -15.63
CA THR A 131 0.17 12.38 -15.41
C THR A 131 1.39 13.29 -15.38
N ALA A 132 2.45 12.91 -14.65
CA ALA A 132 3.68 13.67 -14.57
C ALA A 132 4.36 13.81 -15.95
N GLU A 133 4.45 12.72 -16.73
CA GLU A 133 5.00 12.72 -18.08
C GLU A 133 4.18 13.59 -19.03
N ALA A 134 2.85 13.43 -19.07
CA ALA A 134 1.98 14.22 -19.93
C ALA A 134 2.05 15.71 -19.60
N MET A 135 2.05 16.06 -18.32
CA MET A 135 2.20 17.44 -17.87
C MET A 135 3.58 18.01 -18.22
N ASN A 136 4.66 17.25 -17.98
CA ASN A 136 6.01 17.68 -18.31
C ASN A 136 6.17 17.92 -19.82
N LEU A 137 5.72 16.97 -20.65
CA LEU A 137 5.74 17.11 -22.10
C LEU A 137 4.96 18.35 -22.56
N GLY A 138 3.73 18.53 -22.06
CA GLY A 138 2.92 19.68 -22.43
C GLY A 138 3.54 21.02 -22.04
N ILE A 139 4.16 21.11 -20.86
CA ILE A 139 4.90 22.31 -20.42
C ILE A 139 6.09 22.58 -21.37
N ARG A 140 6.84 21.54 -21.76
CA ARG A 140 7.95 21.69 -22.72
C ARG A 140 7.50 22.07 -24.12
N LEU A 141 6.27 21.72 -24.50
CA LEU A 141 5.62 22.17 -25.73
C LEU A 141 5.03 23.59 -25.62
N GLY A 142 5.22 24.27 -24.48
CA GLY A 142 4.80 25.66 -24.27
C GLY A 142 3.38 25.83 -23.74
N LEU A 143 2.72 24.77 -23.27
CA LEU A 143 1.40 24.87 -22.66
C LEU A 143 1.48 25.40 -21.23
N ASP A 144 0.55 26.27 -20.86
CA ASP A 144 0.31 26.61 -19.47
C ASP A 144 -0.16 25.35 -18.70
N PRO A 145 0.46 25.02 -17.55
CA PRO A 145 0.14 23.80 -16.82
C PRO A 145 -1.31 23.79 -16.27
N LYS A 146 -1.88 24.94 -15.89
CA LYS A 146 -3.27 24.99 -15.41
C LYS A 146 -4.26 24.72 -16.54
N LEU A 147 -4.00 25.28 -17.73
CA LEU A 147 -4.77 25.00 -18.93
C LEU A 147 -4.71 23.51 -19.30
N LEU A 148 -3.52 22.91 -19.32
CA LEU A 148 -3.37 21.50 -19.65
C LEU A 148 -4.07 20.60 -18.63
N ALA A 149 -3.91 20.87 -17.33
CA ALA A 149 -4.62 20.13 -16.28
C ALA A 149 -6.14 20.22 -16.47
N LYS A 150 -6.68 21.40 -16.80
CA LYS A 150 -8.11 21.57 -17.11
C LYS A 150 -8.54 20.68 -18.29
N ILE A 151 -7.76 20.66 -19.38
CA ILE A 151 -8.05 19.83 -20.56
C ILE A 151 -8.04 18.34 -20.20
N LEU A 152 -7.01 17.87 -19.50
CA LEU A 152 -6.92 16.47 -19.06
C LEU A 152 -8.13 16.08 -18.20
N ASN A 153 -8.52 16.94 -17.27
CA ASN A 153 -9.58 16.67 -16.30
C ASN A 153 -11.01 16.74 -16.87
N MET A 154 -11.18 17.21 -18.11
CA MET A 154 -12.45 17.16 -18.86
C MET A 154 -12.41 16.19 -20.05
N SER A 155 -11.34 15.41 -20.18
CA SER A 155 -11.11 14.50 -21.31
C SER A 155 -10.89 13.06 -20.83
N SER A 156 -10.63 12.15 -21.77
CA SER A 156 -10.36 10.73 -21.50
C SER A 156 -9.08 10.48 -20.69
N GLY A 157 -8.18 11.46 -20.60
CA GLY A 157 -6.97 11.39 -19.77
C GLY A 157 -7.21 11.60 -18.27
N ARG A 158 -8.43 11.93 -17.85
CA ARG A 158 -8.75 12.21 -16.44
C ARG A 158 -8.48 11.00 -15.56
N CYS A 159 -7.75 11.21 -14.47
CA CYS A 159 -7.61 10.24 -13.38
C CYS A 159 -7.47 10.97 -12.04
N TRP A 160 -7.56 10.24 -10.93
CA TRP A 160 -7.43 10.81 -9.58
C TRP A 160 -6.12 11.61 -9.40
N SER A 161 -5.03 11.11 -9.99
CA SER A 161 -3.73 11.79 -9.97
C SER A 161 -3.75 13.15 -10.66
N SER A 162 -4.63 13.39 -11.64
CA SER A 162 -4.68 14.66 -12.39
C SER A 162 -5.71 15.64 -11.83
N ASP A 163 -6.84 15.15 -11.31
CA ASP A 163 -7.99 15.97 -10.88
C ASP A 163 -8.11 16.21 -9.37
N THR A 164 -7.45 15.38 -8.56
CA THR A 164 -7.54 15.44 -7.10
C THR A 164 -6.16 15.55 -6.43
N TYR A 165 -5.09 15.13 -7.12
CA TYR A 165 -3.74 15.06 -6.54
C TYR A 165 -2.62 15.47 -7.50
N ASN A 166 -2.85 16.56 -8.25
CA ASN A 166 -2.00 16.96 -9.37
C ASN A 166 -0.51 17.14 -8.97
N PRO A 167 0.45 16.50 -9.68
CA PRO A 167 1.85 16.49 -9.27
C PRO A 167 2.61 17.79 -9.59
N VAL A 168 2.02 18.73 -10.34
CA VAL A 168 2.69 19.95 -10.78
C VAL A 168 2.47 21.09 -9.77
N PRO A 169 3.54 21.69 -9.22
CA PRO A 169 3.42 22.81 -8.28
C PRO A 169 2.64 23.99 -8.89
N GLY A 170 1.70 24.54 -8.12
CA GLY A 170 0.91 25.71 -8.52
C GLY A 170 -0.34 25.39 -9.36
N VAL A 171 -0.59 24.14 -9.74
CA VAL A 171 -1.83 23.74 -10.44
C VAL A 171 -3.01 23.57 -9.49
N MET A 172 -2.77 23.03 -8.30
CA MET A 172 -3.80 22.70 -7.32
C MET A 172 -3.32 23.05 -5.91
N ASP A 173 -4.22 23.57 -5.09
CA ASP A 173 -3.96 23.86 -3.67
C ASP A 173 -4.28 22.64 -2.80
N GLY A 174 -3.73 22.58 -1.59
CA GLY A 174 -4.02 21.51 -0.62
C GLY A 174 -3.43 20.14 -0.95
N VAL A 175 -2.61 20.03 -2.00
CA VAL A 175 -1.89 18.82 -2.39
C VAL A 175 -0.38 18.95 -2.10
N PRO A 176 0.38 17.85 -1.97
CA PRO A 176 1.80 17.92 -1.63
C PRO A 176 2.66 18.69 -2.63
N SER A 177 2.32 18.69 -3.92
CA SER A 177 3.05 19.45 -4.95
C SER A 177 3.03 20.97 -4.68
N ALA A 178 2.02 21.48 -3.98
CA ALA A 178 1.95 22.87 -3.51
C ALA A 178 2.81 23.15 -2.27
N ASN A 179 3.34 22.11 -1.61
CA ASN A 179 4.15 22.20 -0.39
C ASN A 179 5.46 21.42 -0.52
N ASN A 180 6.17 21.57 -1.65
CA ASN A 180 7.46 20.94 -1.93
C ASN A 180 7.48 19.41 -1.70
N TYR A 181 6.34 18.75 -1.96
CA TYR A 181 6.10 17.32 -1.79
C TYR A 181 6.29 16.82 -0.36
N GLN A 182 6.03 17.68 0.65
CA GLN A 182 6.04 17.27 2.05
C GLN A 182 4.75 16.56 2.47
N GLY A 183 4.86 15.59 3.38
CA GLY A 183 3.73 14.83 3.90
C GLY A 183 3.19 13.82 2.88
N GLY A 184 1.86 13.66 2.84
CA GLY A 184 1.19 12.80 1.86
C GLY A 184 1.52 11.31 2.00
N PHE A 185 1.64 10.63 0.86
CA PHE A 185 2.01 9.22 0.76
C PHE A 185 3.45 9.09 0.27
N GLY A 186 4.36 8.78 1.20
CA GLY A 186 5.80 8.79 0.95
C GLY A 186 6.24 7.82 -0.15
N THR A 187 7.21 8.24 -0.96
CA THR A 187 7.80 7.48 -2.06
C THR A 187 8.32 6.10 -1.64
N THR A 188 8.88 5.98 -0.42
CA THR A 188 9.30 4.68 0.13
C THR A 188 8.13 3.71 0.28
N LEU A 189 6.96 4.20 0.69
CA LEU A 189 5.77 3.36 0.86
C LEU A 189 5.19 2.96 -0.50
N MET A 190 5.18 3.88 -1.47
CA MET A 190 4.80 3.55 -2.85
C MET A 190 5.72 2.49 -3.45
N ALA A 191 7.04 2.66 -3.33
CA ALA A 191 8.01 1.68 -3.82
C ALA A 191 7.85 0.31 -3.15
N LYS A 192 7.53 0.26 -1.84
CA LYS A 192 7.22 -0.97 -1.12
C LYS A 192 5.98 -1.66 -1.69
N ASP A 193 4.88 -0.93 -1.86
CA ASP A 193 3.62 -1.51 -2.37
C ASP A 193 3.78 -2.01 -3.82
N LEU A 194 4.57 -1.31 -4.65
CA LEU A 194 4.93 -1.77 -5.99
C LEU A 194 5.86 -2.99 -5.98
N GLY A 195 6.72 -3.13 -4.96
CA GLY A 195 7.47 -4.36 -4.72
C GLY A 195 6.54 -5.56 -4.46
N LEU A 196 5.50 -5.36 -3.64
CA LEU A 196 4.47 -6.39 -3.42
C LEU A 196 3.71 -6.73 -4.71
N ALA A 197 3.39 -5.72 -5.53
CA ALA A 197 2.77 -5.92 -6.84
C ALA A 197 3.68 -6.74 -7.77
N GLN A 198 4.98 -6.44 -7.80
CA GLN A 198 5.97 -7.15 -8.60
C GLN A 198 6.08 -8.62 -8.19
N ASP A 199 6.26 -8.88 -6.89
CA ASP A 199 6.36 -10.22 -6.34
C ASP A 199 5.09 -11.04 -6.62
N SER A 200 3.92 -10.42 -6.43
CA SER A 200 2.62 -11.04 -6.71
C SER A 200 2.47 -11.38 -8.18
N ALA A 201 2.78 -10.44 -9.08
CA ALA A 201 2.70 -10.64 -10.51
C ALA A 201 3.65 -11.74 -11.01
N THR A 202 4.86 -11.84 -10.45
CA THR A 202 5.78 -12.95 -10.72
C THR A 202 5.19 -14.28 -10.24
N SER A 203 4.64 -14.32 -9.02
CA SER A 203 4.03 -15.53 -8.47
C SER A 203 2.83 -16.01 -9.27
N THR A 204 1.99 -15.10 -9.77
CA THR A 204 0.79 -15.41 -10.56
C THR A 204 1.06 -15.49 -12.06
N LYS A 205 2.31 -15.28 -12.50
CA LYS A 205 2.72 -15.23 -13.91
C LYS A 205 1.93 -14.19 -14.72
N THR A 206 1.60 -13.06 -14.11
CA THR A 206 0.82 -11.98 -14.73
C THR A 206 1.76 -10.92 -15.32
N PRO A 207 1.69 -10.62 -16.63
CA PRO A 207 2.51 -9.58 -17.23
C PRO A 207 2.03 -8.18 -16.80
N ILE A 208 2.92 -7.38 -16.22
CA ILE A 208 2.64 -6.02 -15.74
C ILE A 208 3.67 -5.01 -16.26
N LEU A 209 3.82 -4.87 -17.57
CA LEU A 209 4.89 -4.08 -18.21
C LEU A 209 5.04 -2.66 -17.62
N LEU A 210 3.96 -1.89 -17.59
CA LEU A 210 3.96 -0.53 -17.05
C LEU A 210 4.14 -0.51 -15.52
N GLY A 211 3.58 -1.52 -14.84
CA GLY A 211 3.73 -1.69 -13.39
C GLY A 211 5.17 -1.95 -12.97
N SER A 212 5.88 -2.80 -13.72
CA SER A 212 7.31 -3.07 -13.50
C SER A 212 8.15 -1.81 -13.70
N GLN A 213 7.87 -1.02 -14.74
CA GLN A 213 8.55 0.26 -14.96
C GLN A 213 8.26 1.25 -13.83
N ALA A 214 7.00 1.36 -13.40
CA ALA A 214 6.62 2.20 -12.27
C ALA A 214 7.38 1.79 -10.99
N HIS A 215 7.48 0.49 -10.70
CA HIS A 215 8.27 0.00 -9.58
C HIS A 215 9.73 0.45 -9.68
N GLN A 216 10.38 0.28 -10.83
CA GLN A 216 11.77 0.71 -11.01
C GLN A 216 11.95 2.22 -10.87
N ILE A 217 11.03 3.04 -11.40
CA ILE A 217 11.07 4.50 -11.26
C ILE A 217 11.04 4.91 -9.79
N TYR A 218 10.07 4.41 -9.01
CA TYR A 218 9.99 4.74 -7.58
C TYR A 218 11.17 4.19 -6.77
N ARG A 219 11.77 3.06 -7.18
CA ARG A 219 13.02 2.56 -6.59
C ARG A 219 14.20 3.49 -6.86
N MET A 220 14.34 4.01 -8.08
CA MET A 220 15.37 5.00 -8.42
C MET A 220 15.17 6.30 -7.63
N MET A 221 13.94 6.79 -7.55
CA MET A 221 13.59 7.95 -6.73
C MET A 221 14.01 7.77 -5.27
N CYS A 222 13.73 6.61 -4.66
CA CYS A 222 14.16 6.31 -3.29
C CYS A 222 15.68 6.45 -3.11
N ALA A 223 16.47 6.01 -4.10
CA ALA A 223 17.94 6.08 -4.07
C ALA A 223 18.47 7.50 -4.34
N LYS A 224 17.69 8.35 -5.02
CA LYS A 224 18.05 9.73 -5.39
C LYS A 224 17.50 10.80 -4.44
N GLY A 225 17.24 10.44 -3.18
CA GLY A 225 16.85 11.41 -2.14
C GLY A 225 15.34 11.73 -2.05
N TYR A 226 14.50 11.07 -2.86
CA TYR A 226 13.05 11.29 -2.83
C TYR A 226 12.30 10.39 -1.83
N SER A 227 13.00 9.50 -1.13
CA SER A 227 12.41 8.47 -0.25
C SER A 227 11.37 9.00 0.75
N LYS A 228 11.60 10.21 1.29
CA LYS A 228 10.71 10.89 2.26
C LYS A 228 9.71 11.86 1.63
N LYS A 229 9.84 12.18 0.34
CA LYS A 229 8.87 13.04 -0.38
C LYS A 229 7.64 12.23 -0.75
N ASP A 230 6.50 12.91 -0.88
CA ASP A 230 5.28 12.33 -1.43
C ASP A 230 5.53 11.77 -2.84
N PHE A 231 4.87 10.65 -3.18
CA PHE A 231 5.06 9.94 -4.44
C PHE A 231 4.76 10.80 -5.69
N SER A 232 3.93 11.84 -5.60
CA SER A 232 3.70 12.80 -6.69
C SER A 232 4.96 13.59 -7.07
N SER A 233 6.02 13.55 -6.26
CA SER A 233 7.34 14.11 -6.58
C SER A 233 8.03 13.46 -7.78
N VAL A 234 7.45 12.42 -8.38
CA VAL A 234 7.93 11.86 -9.65
C VAL A 234 7.95 12.89 -10.78
N PHE A 235 7.07 13.90 -10.75
CA PHE A 235 7.16 15.04 -11.68
C PHE A 235 8.45 15.84 -11.49
N GLN A 236 8.85 16.11 -10.24
CA GLN A 236 10.11 16.78 -9.95
C GLN A 236 11.29 15.93 -10.44
N PHE A 237 11.26 14.62 -10.16
CA PHE A 237 12.29 13.67 -10.62
C PHE A 237 12.46 13.68 -12.15
N LEU A 238 11.35 13.73 -12.91
CA LEU A 238 11.38 13.78 -14.38
C LEU A 238 11.82 15.15 -14.95
N ARG A 239 11.83 16.21 -14.14
CA ARG A 239 12.27 17.55 -14.56
C ARG A 239 13.73 17.84 -14.26
N GLU A 240 14.32 17.18 -13.27
CA GLU A 240 15.67 17.49 -12.76
C GLU A 240 16.83 17.17 -13.72
N GLU A 241 16.58 16.59 -14.90
CA GLU A 241 17.63 16.30 -15.90
C GLU A 241 18.00 17.49 -16.81
N GLU A 242 17.57 18.72 -16.52
CA GLU A 242 18.10 19.92 -17.19
C GLU A 242 19.45 20.37 -16.58
N THR A 243 20.50 19.60 -16.83
CA THR A 243 21.86 20.16 -16.94
C THR A 243 22.21 20.17 -18.42
N PHE A 244 22.26 21.38 -18.99
CA PHE A 244 22.59 21.68 -20.38
C PHE A 244 23.88 21.00 -20.86
#